data_AF-A0A6J7RVG5-F1
#
_entry.id   AF-A0A6J7RVG5-F1
#
_cell.length_a   1.000
_cell.length_b   1.000
_cell.length_c   1.000
_cell.angle_alpha   90.00
_cell.angle_beta   90.00
_cell.angle_gamma   90.00
#
_symmetry.space_group_name_H-M   'P 1'
#
loop_
_entity.id
_entity.type
_entity.pdbx_description
1 polymer ?
#
loop_
_entity_poly.entity_id
_entity_poly.type
_entity_poly.pdbx_seq_one_letter_code
_entity_poly.pdbx_strand_id
1 'polypeptide(L)' 'MSLVINARDMVLQTERALERIDTKSYGNCEECGAAIGKARLQVFPRATLCMLCKQKEERR' A
#
# COMPACT_ATOMS: atom_id res chain seq x y z
N MET A 1 0.81 -22.47 5.58
CA MET A 1 0.19 -21.74 4.45
C MET A 1 1.24 -21.55 3.36
N SER A 2 0.88 -21.83 2.11
CA SER A 2 1.80 -22.14 1.01
C SER A 2 2.43 -20.88 0.38
N LEU A 3 3.72 -20.99 0.02
CA LEU A 3 4.52 -19.94 -0.63
C LEU A 3 3.84 -19.35 -1.87
N VAL A 4 3.08 -20.17 -2.60
CA VAL A 4 2.38 -19.77 -3.83
C VAL A 4 1.29 -18.73 -3.57
N ILE A 5 0.57 -18.82 -2.44
CA ILE A 5 -0.49 -17.86 -2.09
C ILE A 5 0.14 -16.50 -1.79
N ASN A 6 1.21 -16.47 -0.99
CA ASN A 6 1.94 -15.24 -0.68
C ASN A 6 2.52 -14.58 -1.94
N ALA A 7 3.05 -15.36 -2.87
CA ALA A 7 3.57 -14.84 -4.14
C ALA A 7 2.46 -14.19 -4.99
N ARG A 8 1.28 -14.82 -5.06
CA ARG A 8 0.11 -14.24 -5.76
C ARG A 8 -0.36 -12.94 -5.12
N ASP A 9 -0.45 -12.90 -3.79
CA ASP A 9 -0.84 -11.68 -3.08
C ASP A 9 0.15 -10.53 -3.31
N MET A 10 1.44 -10.84 -3.39
CA MET A 10 2.44 -9.83 -3.71
C MET A 10 2.26 -9.24 -5.12
N VAL A 11 1.94 -10.09 -6.11
CA VAL A 11 1.64 -9.64 -7.48
C VAL A 11 0.42 -8.74 -7.50
N LEU A 12 -0.69 -9.15 -6.87
CA LEU A 12 -1.91 -8.36 -6.79
C LEU A 12 -1.69 -7.00 -6.13
N GLN A 13 -0.91 -6.94 -5.04
CA GLN A 13 -0.55 -5.67 -4.41
C GLN A 13 0.30 -4.77 -5.30
N THR A 14 1.12 -5.36 -6.18
CA THR A 14 1.94 -4.62 -7.14
C THR A 14 1.09 -4.06 -8.28
N GLU A 15 0.18 -4.85 -8.82
CA GLU A 15 -0.77 -4.42 -9.87
C GLU A 15 -1.64 -3.26 -9.37
N ARG A 16 -2.15 -3.33 -8.14
CA ARG A 16 -2.88 -2.21 -7.52
C ARG A 16 -2.03 -0.96 -7.39
N ALA A 17 -0.75 -1.09 -7.01
CA ALA A 17 0.14 0.07 -6.94
C ALA A 17 0.31 0.73 -8.31
N LEU A 18 0.41 -0.06 -9.39
CA LEU A 18 0.48 0.43 -10.77
C LEU A 18 -0.80 1.15 -11.21
N GLU A 19 -1.97 0.58 -10.94
CA GLU A 19 -3.27 1.22 -11.22
C GLU A 19 -3.41 2.58 -10.50
N ARG A 20 -2.88 2.67 -9.28
CA ARG A 20 -2.88 3.91 -8.52
C ARG A 20 -1.96 4.98 -9.10
N ILE A 21 -0.86 4.57 -9.74
CA ILE A 21 0.01 5.49 -10.48
C ILE A 21 -0.75 6.05 -11.68
N ASP A 22 -1.46 5.19 -12.42
CA ASP A 22 -2.24 5.59 -13.59
C ASP A 22 -3.38 6.57 -13.23
N THR A 23 -4.10 6.28 -12.15
CA THR A 23 -5.15 7.15 -11.62
C THR A 23 -4.64 8.40 -10.89
N LYS A 24 -3.31 8.62 -10.85
CA LYS A 24 -2.64 9.73 -10.13
C LYS A 24 -2.97 9.79 -8.63
N SER A 25 -3.43 8.68 -8.05
CA SER A 25 -3.74 8.53 -6.64
C SER A 25 -2.61 7.85 -5.85
N TYR A 26 -1.51 7.51 -6.52
CA TYR A 26 -0.34 6.91 -5.90
C TYR A 26 0.26 7.84 -4.84
N GLY A 27 0.51 7.25 -3.66
CA GLY A 27 1.00 8.01 -2.52
C GLY A 27 -0.08 8.75 -1.73
N ASN A 28 -1.37 8.52 -1.97
CA ASN A 28 -2.45 8.96 -1.07
C ASN A 28 -2.94 7.80 -0.19
N CYS A 29 -3.36 8.04 1.04
CA CYS A 29 -3.88 7.00 1.91
C CYS A 29 -5.29 6.58 1.44
N GLU A 30 -5.56 5.28 1.34
CA GLU A 30 -6.90 4.78 0.99
C GLU A 30 -7.96 5.02 2.08
N GLU A 31 -7.56 5.06 3.36
CA GLU A 31 -8.52 5.26 4.46
C GLU A 31 -8.82 6.74 4.73
N CYS A 32 -7.82 7.63 4.61
CA CYS A 32 -7.97 9.04 5.00
C CYS A 32 -7.66 10.05 3.89
N GLY A 33 -7.22 9.61 2.72
CA GLY A 33 -6.86 10.49 1.59
C GLY A 33 -5.57 11.30 1.76
N ALA A 34 -4.95 11.29 2.95
CA ALA A 34 -3.72 12.04 3.21
C ALA A 34 -2.50 11.48 2.47
N ALA A 35 -1.53 12.33 2.15
CA ALA A 35 -0.30 11.90 1.50
C ALA A 35 0.50 10.90 2.38
N ILE A 36 0.93 9.81 1.77
CA ILE A 36 1.86 8.82 2.33
C ILE A 36 3.27 9.41 2.22
N GLY A 37 4.01 9.39 3.33
CA GLY A 37 5.36 9.94 3.37
C GLY A 37 6.28 9.32 2.31
N LYS A 38 7.02 10.15 1.58
CA LYS A 38 7.90 9.71 0.47
C LYS A 38 8.88 8.61 0.90
N ALA A 39 9.49 8.74 2.08
CA ALA A 39 10.39 7.72 2.63
C ALA A 39 9.72 6.34 2.79
N ARG A 40 8.43 6.30 3.14
CA ARG A 40 7.68 5.05 3.25
C ARG A 40 7.44 4.41 1.89
N LEU A 41 7.13 5.22 0.87
CA LEU A 41 6.95 4.71 -0.51
C LEU A 41 8.27 4.24 -1.12
N GLN A 42 9.40 4.87 -0.77
CA GLN A 42 10.72 4.43 -1.22
C GLN A 42 11.12 3.05 -0.66
N VAL A 43 10.76 2.75 0.59
CA VAL A 43 11.02 1.44 1.20
C VAL A 43 9.94 0.42 0.85
N PHE A 44 8.68 0.84 0.84
CA PHE A 44 7.50 0.02 0.59
C PHE A 44 6.63 0.65 -0.52
N PRO A 45 6.97 0.43 -1.79
CA PRO A 45 6.25 1.03 -2.92
C PRO A 45 4.81 0.53 -3.06
N ARG A 46 4.46 -0.58 -2.40
CA ARG A 46 3.11 -1.17 -2.35
C ARG A 46 2.28 -0.70 -1.16
N ALA A 47 2.79 0.24 -0.35
CA ALA A 47 2.08 0.74 0.82
C ALA A 47 0.86 1.57 0.39
N THR A 48 -0.34 1.10 0.75
CA THR A 48 -1.61 1.77 0.42
C THR A 48 -2.13 2.71 1.51
N LEU A 49 -1.61 2.57 2.74
CA LEU A 49 -2.02 3.33 3.92
C LEU A 49 -0.88 4.20 4.47
N CYS A 50 -1.25 5.33 5.07
CA CYS A 50 -0.32 6.16 5.84
C CYS A 50 0.06 5.50 7.17
N MET A 51 1.10 6.01 7.83
CA MET A 51 1.56 5.47 9.13
C MET A 51 0.46 5.45 10.19
N LEU A 52 -0.34 6.53 10.27
CA LEU A 52 -1.41 6.66 11.27
C LEU A 52 -2.52 5.63 11.06
N CYS A 53 -3.00 5.50 9.82
CA CYS A 53 -4.00 4.51 9.43
C CYS A 53 -3.48 3.08 9.63
N LYS A 54 -2.22 2.82 9.25
CA LYS A 54 -1.64 1.49 9.45
C LYS A 54 -1.50 1.13 10.94
N GLN A 55 -1.07 2.07 11.78
CA GLN A 55 -1.02 1.86 13.23
C GLN A 55 -2.40 1.62 13.83
N LYS A 56 -3.44 2.26 13.31
CA LYS A 56 -4.82 2.06 13.75
C LYS A 56 -5.35 0.68 13.35
N GLU A 57 -5.00 0.21 12.16
CA GLU A 57 -5.33 -1.15 11.68
C GLU A 57 -4.64 -2.24 12.52
N GLU A 58 -3.34 -2.07 12.84
CA GLU A 58 -2.57 -3.06 13.62
C GLU A 58 -2.96 -3.13 15.10
N ARG A 59 -3.58 -2.07 15.64
CA ARG A 59 -4.11 -2.06 17.02
C ARG A 59 -5.46 -2.79 17.15
N ARG A 60 -6.04 -3.25 16.05
CA ARG A 60 -7.37 -3.84 15.97
C ARG A 60 -7.28 -5.34 15.77
#